data_AF-A0A2H5QR67-F1
#
_entry.id   AF-A0A2H5QR67-F1
#
_cell.length_a   1.000
_cell.length_b   1.000
_cell.length_c   1.000
_cell.angle_alpha   90.00
_cell.angle_beta   90.00
_cell.angle_gamma   90.00
#
_symmetry.space_group_name_H-M   'P 1'
#
loop_
_entity.id
_entity.type
_entity.pdbx_description
1 polymer ?
#
loop_
_entity_poly.entity_id
_entity_poly.type
_entity_poly.pdbx_seq_one_letter_code
_entity_poly.pdbx_strand_id
1 'polypeptide(L)'
;MSSLRVLSLRRNDSLTELPSRISSLVSLHHLDLSLTHIRGLPQELKALEKLRYLNLEYTHYLSIIPHQLISGFLKLEVLRLLECGSEGVTKEEGNVLCDDAEPLMRELLGLKRLNVLSWSFRSSLAVQKFFKYPKLVSITQCVGVSQYENPPFNVLHLVYMENLQELDLLFINLEEMKIDSTEEVKKLF
;
A
#
# COMPACT_ATOMS: atom_id res chain seq x y z
N MET A 1 -16.25 -15.64 21.42
CA MET A 1 -15.48 -14.38 21.34
C MET A 1 -15.60 -13.89 19.89
N SER A 2 -15.76 -12.61 19.57
CA SER A 2 -15.20 -11.47 20.26
C SER A 2 -15.96 -10.19 19.90
N SER A 3 -16.24 -9.38 20.93
CA SER A 3 -16.58 -7.96 20.82
C SER A 3 -15.37 -7.11 20.45
N LEU A 4 -14.22 -7.74 20.19
CA LEU A 4 -12.96 -7.07 19.88
C LEU A 4 -13.11 -6.30 18.58
N ARG A 5 -12.91 -4.99 18.67
CA ARG A 5 -13.00 -4.07 17.52
C ARG A 5 -11.64 -3.61 17.02
N VAL A 6 -10.63 -3.65 17.87
CA VAL A 6 -9.27 -3.16 17.58
C VAL A 6 -8.29 -4.26 17.97
N LEU A 7 -7.43 -4.64 17.04
CA LEU A 7 -6.31 -5.54 17.26
C LEU A 7 -5.08 -4.86 16.69
N SER A 8 -4.13 -4.51 17.56
CA SER A 8 -2.81 -4.05 17.15
C SER A 8 -1.80 -5.12 17.51
N LEU A 9 -1.06 -5.56 16.50
CA LEU A 9 0.10 -6.46 16.58
C LEU A 9 1.37 -5.71 16.15
N ARG A 10 1.33 -4.38 16.11
CA ARG A 10 2.42 -3.52 15.67
C ARG A 10 3.71 -3.80 16.45
N ARG A 11 4.86 -3.75 15.76
CA ARG A 11 6.20 -3.93 16.36
C ARG A 11 6.41 -5.29 17.04
N ASN A 12 5.79 -6.33 16.48
CA ASN A 12 6.09 -7.72 16.83
C ASN A 12 6.97 -8.32 15.74
N ASP A 13 8.27 -8.10 15.82
CA ASP A 13 9.25 -8.52 14.82
C ASP A 13 9.36 -10.06 14.70
N SER A 14 8.89 -10.81 15.70
CA SER A 14 8.80 -12.27 15.62
C SER A 14 7.52 -12.78 14.94
N LEU A 15 6.56 -11.92 14.64
CA LEU A 15 5.31 -12.31 13.97
C LEU A 15 5.57 -12.49 12.47
N THR A 16 5.67 -13.74 12.02
CA THR A 16 5.90 -14.06 10.60
C THR A 16 4.65 -14.53 9.87
N GLU A 17 3.61 -14.95 10.59
CA GLU A 17 2.35 -15.42 10.03
C GLU A 17 1.16 -15.08 10.94
N LEU A 18 -0.03 -14.98 10.36
CA LEU A 18 -1.29 -14.93 11.10
C LEU A 18 -1.95 -16.30 11.06
N PRO A 19 -2.46 -16.81 12.19
CA PRO A 19 -3.23 -18.05 12.18
C PRO A 19 -4.56 -17.84 11.46
N SER A 20 -5.03 -18.83 10.69
CA SER A 20 -6.32 -18.77 9.96
C SER A 20 -7.52 -18.44 10.85
N ARG A 21 -7.44 -18.77 12.15
CA ARG A 21 -8.44 -18.44 13.17
C ARG A 21 -8.63 -16.93 13.41
N ILE A 22 -7.76 -16.07 12.89
CA ILE A 22 -7.94 -14.61 12.92
C ILE A 22 -9.29 -14.19 12.30
N SER A 23 -9.78 -14.97 11.34
CA SER A 23 -11.10 -14.81 10.70
C SER A 23 -12.30 -14.89 11.65
N SER A 24 -12.12 -15.48 12.83
CA SER A 24 -13.17 -15.54 13.87
C SER A 24 -13.46 -14.18 14.52
N LEU A 25 -12.59 -13.18 14.34
CA LEU A 25 -12.75 -11.83 14.86
C LEU A 25 -13.73 -10.99 14.02
N VAL A 26 -14.91 -11.50 13.71
CA VAL A 26 -15.91 -10.89 12.80
C VAL A 26 -16.44 -9.50 13.23
N SER A 27 -16.12 -9.07 14.45
CA SER A 27 -16.42 -7.72 14.96
C SER A 27 -15.28 -6.72 14.78
N LEU A 28 -14.14 -7.13 14.21
CA LEU A 28 -12.95 -6.30 14.08
C LEU A 28 -13.19 -5.16 13.08
N HIS A 29 -12.80 -3.95 13.49
CA HIS A 29 -12.85 -2.72 12.69
C HIS A 29 -11.44 -2.20 12.37
N HIS A 30 -10.46 -2.52 13.20
CA HIS A 30 -9.09 -2.03 13.07
C HIS A 30 -8.10 -3.18 13.28
N LEU A 31 -7.25 -3.39 12.27
CA LEU A 31 -6.14 -4.34 12.31
C LEU A 31 -4.85 -3.58 11.98
N ASP A 32 -3.90 -3.59 12.91
CA ASP A 32 -2.59 -2.98 12.73
C ASP A 32 -1.51 -4.06 12.82
N LEU A 33 -0.84 -4.31 11.70
CA LEU A 33 0.27 -5.24 11.54
C LEU A 33 1.58 -4.50 11.22
N SER A 34 1.60 -3.17 11.35
CA SER A 34 2.76 -2.38 10.94
C SER A 34 4.02 -2.74 11.73
N LEU A 35 5.19 -2.60 11.10
CA LEU A 35 6.47 -2.95 11.71
C LEU A 35 6.46 -4.40 12.25
N THR A 36 6.00 -5.36 11.45
CA THR A 36 6.11 -6.79 11.76
C THR A 36 6.84 -7.51 10.64
N HIS A 37 7.31 -8.73 10.90
CA HIS A 37 7.94 -9.56 9.86
C HIS A 37 6.95 -10.51 9.17
N ILE A 38 5.67 -10.12 9.11
CA ILE A 38 4.61 -10.90 8.50
C ILE A 38 4.98 -11.19 7.04
N ARG A 39 4.93 -12.46 6.64
CA ARG A 39 5.32 -12.89 5.28
C ARG A 39 4.13 -13.01 4.33
N GLY A 40 2.95 -13.32 4.85
CA GLY A 40 1.74 -13.42 4.03
C GLY A 40 0.50 -13.13 4.83
N LEU A 41 -0.53 -12.65 4.12
CA LEU A 41 -1.87 -12.50 4.67
C LEU A 41 -2.71 -13.75 4.33
N PRO A 42 -3.38 -14.41 5.29
CA PRO A 42 -4.24 -15.55 5.00
C PRO A 42 -5.54 -15.12 4.31
N GLN A 43 -6.03 -15.91 3.35
CA GLN A 43 -7.25 -15.62 2.58
C GLN A 43 -8.49 -15.50 3.49
N GLU A 44 -8.48 -16.20 4.62
CA GLU A 44 -9.56 -16.19 5.62
C GLU A 44 -9.78 -14.81 6.25
N LEU A 45 -8.81 -13.88 6.15
CA LEU A 45 -9.02 -12.49 6.58
C LEU A 45 -10.23 -11.84 5.88
N LYS A 46 -10.62 -12.30 4.69
CA LYS A 46 -11.82 -11.83 3.98
C LYS A 46 -13.11 -11.91 4.81
N ALA A 47 -13.16 -12.78 5.83
CA ALA A 47 -14.29 -12.86 6.76
C ALA A 47 -14.46 -11.62 7.66
N LEU A 48 -13.46 -10.73 7.73
CA LEU A 48 -13.50 -9.50 8.52
C LEU A 48 -14.28 -8.38 7.80
N GLU A 49 -15.56 -8.63 7.50
CA GLU A 49 -16.44 -7.72 6.72
C GLU A 49 -16.67 -6.34 7.37
N LYS A 50 -16.34 -6.20 8.66
CA LYS A 50 -16.45 -4.94 9.42
C LYS A 50 -15.15 -4.14 9.47
N LEU A 51 -14.07 -4.64 8.87
CA LEU A 51 -12.78 -3.96 8.86
C LEU A 51 -12.89 -2.60 8.15
N ARG A 52 -12.45 -1.55 8.83
CA ARG A 52 -12.43 -0.15 8.35
C ARG A 52 -11.00 0.37 8.23
N TYR A 53 -10.08 -0.19 9.01
CA TYR A 53 -8.68 0.21 9.05
C TYR A 53 -7.77 -1.01 8.96
N LEU A 54 -6.86 -1.00 8.00
CA LEU A 54 -5.78 -1.98 7.87
C LEU A 54 -4.45 -1.23 7.73
N ASN A 55 -3.51 -1.51 8.62
CA ASN A 55 -2.15 -0.99 8.53
C ASN A 55 -1.14 -2.12 8.32
N LEU A 56 -0.41 -2.04 7.21
CA LEU A 56 0.67 -2.92 6.76
C LEU A 56 1.95 -2.11 6.53
N GLU A 57 2.07 -0.91 7.11
CA GLU A 57 3.25 -0.08 6.92
C GLU A 57 4.50 -0.76 7.48
N TYR A 58 5.60 -0.66 6.76
CA TYR A 58 6.89 -1.23 7.13
C TYR A 58 6.85 -2.74 7.41
N THR A 59 5.94 -3.48 6.75
CA THR A 59 6.01 -4.95 6.69
C THR A 59 6.92 -5.37 5.53
N HIS A 60 8.22 -5.08 5.65
CA HIS A 60 9.22 -5.26 4.58
C HIS A 60 9.27 -6.68 4.01
N TYR A 61 9.02 -7.68 4.87
CA TYR A 61 9.02 -9.10 4.50
C TYR A 61 7.69 -9.63 3.97
N LEU A 62 6.64 -8.80 3.86
CA LEU A 62 5.35 -9.23 3.31
C LEU A 62 5.52 -9.58 1.83
N SER A 63 5.56 -10.86 1.55
CA SER A 63 5.78 -11.38 0.20
C SER A 63 4.49 -11.56 -0.57
N ILE A 64 3.39 -11.87 0.13
CA ILE A 64 2.12 -12.27 -0.51
C ILE A 64 0.93 -11.51 0.09
N ILE A 65 0.18 -10.82 -0.79
CA ILE A 65 -1.22 -10.47 -0.55
C ILE A 65 -2.06 -11.29 -1.53
N PRO A 66 -2.91 -12.21 -1.06
CA PRO A 66 -3.76 -13.00 -1.93
C PRO A 66 -4.73 -12.17 -2.78
N HIS A 67 -4.98 -12.63 -3.99
CA HIS A 67 -5.95 -12.06 -4.91
C HIS A 67 -7.37 -12.10 -4.33
N GLN A 68 -8.09 -11.01 -4.53
CA GLN A 68 -9.42 -10.70 -4.00
C GLN A 68 -9.52 -10.58 -2.48
N LEU A 69 -8.38 -10.48 -1.79
CA LEU A 69 -8.38 -10.26 -0.34
C LEU A 69 -8.78 -8.82 -0.02
N ILE A 70 -8.04 -7.85 -0.56
CA ILE A 70 -8.21 -6.43 -0.24
C ILE A 70 -9.57 -5.92 -0.72
N SER A 71 -9.97 -6.27 -1.94
CA SER A 71 -11.29 -5.97 -2.51
C SER A 71 -12.46 -6.61 -1.74
N GLY A 72 -12.19 -7.61 -0.89
CA GLY A 72 -13.17 -8.20 0.02
C GLY A 72 -13.54 -7.31 1.22
N PHE A 73 -12.70 -6.34 1.59
CA PHE A 73 -12.95 -5.44 2.72
C PHE A 73 -13.89 -4.30 2.34
N LEU A 74 -15.17 -4.61 2.11
CA LEU A 74 -16.17 -3.67 1.57
C LEU A 74 -16.39 -2.39 2.42
N LYS A 75 -15.98 -2.41 3.70
CA LYS A 75 -16.07 -1.27 4.62
C LYS A 75 -14.74 -0.55 4.87
N LEU A 76 -13.66 -0.95 4.18
CA LEU A 76 -12.34 -0.37 4.38
C LEU A 76 -12.34 1.11 4.00
N GLU A 77 -11.87 1.93 4.92
CA GLU A 77 -11.77 3.39 4.80
C GLU A 77 -10.29 3.80 4.75
N VAL A 78 -9.47 3.16 5.57
CA VAL A 78 -8.04 3.43 5.67
C VAL A 78 -7.26 2.18 5.34
N LEU A 79 -6.38 2.30 4.35
CA LEU A 79 -5.39 1.30 4.01
C LEU A 79 -4.01 1.93 4.00
N ARG A 80 -3.11 1.40 4.80
CA ARG A 80 -1.74 1.90 4.88
C ARG A 80 -0.75 0.84 4.41
N LEU A 81 0.03 1.16 3.37
CA LEU A 81 0.93 0.24 2.66
C LEU A 81 2.34 0.82 2.44
N LEU A 82 2.68 1.94 3.09
CA LEU A 82 4.03 2.51 3.01
C LEU A 82 5.07 1.44 3.38
N GLU A 83 6.08 1.23 2.53
CA GLU A 83 7.13 0.23 2.71
C GLU A 83 6.65 -1.20 2.98
N CYS A 84 5.44 -1.53 2.54
CA CYS A 84 4.95 -2.89 2.55
C CYS A 84 5.69 -3.71 1.48
N GLY A 85 6.28 -4.85 1.86
CA GLY A 85 6.84 -5.87 0.97
C GLY A 85 8.09 -5.46 0.19
N SER A 86 8.93 -4.59 0.72
CA SER A 86 10.15 -4.12 0.03
C SER A 86 11.25 -5.19 -0.15
N GLU A 87 11.28 -6.26 0.65
CA GLU A 87 12.41 -7.22 0.70
C GLU A 87 12.05 -8.67 0.31
N GLY A 88 10.80 -8.98 -0.02
CA GLY A 88 10.34 -10.37 -0.04
C GLY A 88 9.37 -10.81 -1.12
N VAL A 89 8.97 -9.97 -2.08
CA VAL A 89 7.86 -10.32 -2.99
C VAL A 89 8.16 -11.52 -3.87
N THR A 90 7.31 -12.53 -3.78
CA THR A 90 7.38 -13.73 -4.60
C THR A 90 6.48 -13.58 -5.84
N LYS A 91 6.91 -14.19 -6.95
CA LYS A 91 6.13 -14.23 -8.22
C LYS A 91 5.06 -15.33 -8.21
N GLU A 92 4.47 -15.59 -7.05
CA GLU A 92 3.46 -16.64 -6.88
C GLU A 92 2.15 -16.26 -7.57
N GLU A 93 1.49 -17.26 -8.15
CA GLU A 93 0.18 -17.09 -8.78
C GLU A 93 -0.85 -16.65 -7.74
N GLY A 94 -1.61 -15.59 -8.06
CA GLY A 94 -2.59 -15.03 -7.13
C GLY A 94 -2.02 -14.07 -6.10
N ASN A 95 -0.74 -13.68 -6.16
CA ASN A 95 -0.21 -12.57 -5.39
C ASN A 95 -0.49 -11.23 -6.10
N VAL A 96 -1.05 -10.25 -5.38
CA VAL A 96 -1.27 -8.89 -5.91
C VAL A 96 -0.14 -7.92 -5.58
N LEU A 97 0.81 -8.32 -4.74
CA LEU A 97 2.09 -7.61 -4.61
C LEU A 97 2.97 -7.96 -5.79
N CYS A 98 3.24 -6.99 -6.65
CA CYS A 98 4.16 -7.12 -7.77
C CYS A 98 4.79 -5.75 -8.09
N ASP A 99 5.87 -5.76 -8.87
CA ASP A 99 6.68 -4.55 -9.11
C ASP A 99 5.90 -3.41 -9.79
N ASP A 100 4.90 -3.75 -10.62
CA ASP A 100 4.05 -2.77 -11.29
C ASP A 100 2.75 -2.45 -10.53
N ALA A 101 2.49 -3.19 -9.45
CA ALA A 101 1.38 -3.10 -8.50
C ALA A 101 -0.05 -2.97 -9.09
N GLU A 102 -0.19 -3.24 -10.38
CA GLU A 102 -1.42 -3.09 -11.15
C GLU A 102 -2.58 -3.97 -10.63
N PRO A 103 -2.36 -5.25 -10.24
CA PRO A 103 -3.41 -6.08 -9.65
C PRO A 103 -3.95 -5.48 -8.34
N LEU A 104 -3.06 -4.99 -7.47
CA LEU A 104 -3.46 -4.37 -6.21
C LEU A 104 -4.25 -3.07 -6.48
N MET A 105 -3.79 -2.21 -7.38
CA MET A 105 -4.53 -1.00 -7.77
C MET A 105 -5.97 -1.34 -8.22
N ARG A 106 -6.14 -2.39 -9.03
CA ARG A 106 -7.47 -2.84 -9.49
C ARG A 106 -8.39 -3.26 -8.34
N GLU A 107 -7.85 -3.93 -7.32
CA GLU A 107 -8.62 -4.26 -6.13
C GLU A 107 -9.07 -3.00 -5.37
N LEU A 108 -8.19 -2.01 -5.22
CA LEU A 108 -8.48 -0.77 -4.50
C LEU A 108 -9.58 0.06 -5.17
N LEU A 109 -9.68 0.02 -6.51
CA LEU A 109 -10.74 0.74 -7.24
C LEU A 109 -12.14 0.28 -6.83
N GLY A 110 -12.32 -0.99 -6.49
CA GLY A 110 -13.59 -1.56 -6.04
C GLY A 110 -14.04 -1.08 -4.65
N LEU A 111 -13.12 -0.55 -3.83
CA LEU A 111 -13.41 -0.15 -2.45
C LEU A 111 -14.07 1.22 -2.37
N LYS A 112 -15.41 1.24 -2.27
CA LYS A 112 -16.21 2.49 -2.31
C LYS A 112 -15.97 3.44 -1.13
N ARG A 113 -15.48 2.93 0.01
CA ARG A 113 -15.28 3.72 1.24
C ARG A 113 -13.84 4.13 1.48
N LEU A 114 -12.89 3.59 0.70
CA LEU A 114 -11.47 3.88 0.85
C LEU A 114 -11.22 5.36 0.57
N ASN A 115 -10.72 6.07 1.57
CA ASN A 115 -10.50 7.52 1.54
C ASN A 115 -9.14 7.95 2.13
N VAL A 116 -8.37 7.01 2.70
CA VAL A 116 -6.99 7.22 3.11
C VAL A 116 -6.14 6.09 2.58
N LEU A 117 -5.10 6.45 1.83
CA LEU A 117 -4.08 5.53 1.31
C LEU A 117 -2.67 6.03 1.66
N SER A 118 -1.81 5.14 2.15
CA SER A 118 -0.35 5.31 2.05
C SER A 118 0.22 4.24 1.12
N TRP A 119 1.24 4.57 0.35
CA TRP A 119 1.70 3.74 -0.76
C TRP A 119 3.19 3.91 -1.03
N SER A 120 3.93 2.85 -1.37
CA SER A 120 5.30 2.97 -1.89
C SER A 120 5.39 2.56 -3.36
N PHE A 121 6.14 3.33 -4.15
CA PHE A 121 6.51 2.97 -5.51
C PHE A 121 7.81 2.17 -5.52
N ARG A 122 7.83 1.14 -6.36
CA ARG A 122 8.96 0.21 -6.53
C ARG A 122 9.50 0.17 -7.95
N SER A 123 8.82 0.84 -8.87
CA SER A 123 9.21 0.91 -10.27
C SER A 123 8.58 2.13 -10.91
N SER A 124 9.31 2.74 -11.84
CA SER A 124 8.82 3.83 -12.67
C SER A 124 7.55 3.45 -13.45
N LEU A 125 7.37 2.17 -13.79
CA LEU A 125 6.16 1.66 -14.40
C LEU A 125 4.96 1.71 -13.44
N ALA A 126 5.14 1.35 -12.16
CA ALA A 126 4.10 1.47 -11.15
C ALA A 126 3.67 2.92 -10.97
N VAL A 127 4.61 3.86 -10.96
CA VAL A 127 4.33 5.31 -10.94
C VAL A 127 3.42 5.68 -12.11
N GLN A 128 3.83 5.39 -13.35
CA GLN A 128 3.06 5.73 -14.56
C GLN A 128 1.65 5.11 -14.57
N LYS A 129 1.49 3.90 -14.04
CA LYS A 129 0.18 3.24 -13.93
C LYS A 129 -0.67 3.89 -12.84
N PHE A 130 -0.10 4.16 -11.68
CA PHE A 130 -0.81 4.73 -10.53
C PHE A 130 -1.48 6.07 -10.87
N PHE A 131 -0.77 6.95 -11.57
CA PHE A 131 -1.31 8.24 -11.98
C PHE A 131 -2.45 8.18 -13.00
N LYS A 132 -2.72 7.00 -13.60
CA LYS A 132 -3.92 6.76 -14.43
C LYS A 132 -5.17 6.46 -13.61
N TYR A 133 -5.06 6.40 -12.28
CA TYR A 133 -6.17 6.10 -11.37
C TYR A 133 -6.50 7.31 -10.47
N PRO A 134 -7.27 8.31 -10.95
CA PRO A 134 -7.53 9.56 -10.23
C PRO A 134 -8.09 9.37 -8.82
N LYS A 135 -8.90 8.32 -8.61
CA LYS A 135 -9.43 7.97 -7.29
C LYS A 135 -8.32 7.60 -6.30
N LEU A 136 -7.31 6.85 -6.72
CA LEU A 136 -6.21 6.44 -5.83
C LEU A 136 -5.28 7.62 -5.57
N VAL A 137 -4.96 8.38 -6.63
CA VAL A 137 -4.18 9.62 -6.54
C VAL A 137 -4.80 10.59 -5.53
N SER A 138 -6.12 10.82 -5.61
CA SER A 138 -6.79 11.82 -4.77
C SER A 138 -6.90 11.43 -3.29
N ILE A 139 -6.87 10.14 -2.94
CA ILE A 139 -7.00 9.69 -1.54
C ILE A 139 -5.65 9.37 -0.87
N THR A 140 -4.56 9.45 -1.63
CA THR A 140 -3.23 9.11 -1.12
C THR A 140 -2.65 10.27 -0.34
N GLN A 141 -2.31 9.99 0.92
CA GLN A 141 -1.80 10.97 1.87
C GLN A 141 -0.30 10.82 2.12
N CYS A 142 0.26 9.64 1.85
CA CYS A 142 1.67 9.38 2.03
C CYS A 142 2.20 8.55 0.88
N VAL A 143 3.33 8.97 0.31
CA VAL A 143 4.04 8.26 -0.75
C VAL A 143 5.45 7.92 -0.28
N GLY A 144 5.84 6.66 -0.44
CA GLY A 144 7.20 6.19 -0.32
C GLY A 144 7.81 5.99 -1.70
N VAL A 145 9.08 6.33 -1.85
CA VAL A 145 9.87 6.02 -3.05
C VAL A 145 11.19 5.43 -2.59
N SER A 146 11.54 4.26 -3.13
CA SER A 146 12.78 3.55 -2.82
C SER A 146 13.74 3.50 -4.01
N GLN A 147 15.04 3.33 -3.73
CA GLN A 147 16.21 3.44 -4.63
C GLN A 147 16.20 2.58 -5.92
N TYR A 148 15.18 1.75 -6.14
CA TYR A 148 15.14 0.79 -7.26
C TYR A 148 14.54 1.35 -8.54
N GLU A 149 14.14 2.63 -8.59
CA GLU A 149 13.55 3.21 -9.79
C GLU A 149 14.60 3.63 -10.81
N ASN A 150 14.71 2.84 -11.88
CA ASN A 150 15.38 3.23 -13.12
C ASN A 150 14.33 3.28 -14.25
N PRO A 151 14.07 4.45 -14.88
CA PRO A 151 14.67 5.76 -14.61
C PRO A 151 14.26 6.36 -13.24
N PRO A 152 15.01 7.36 -12.74
CA PRO A 152 14.75 8.01 -11.46
C PRO A 152 13.33 8.55 -11.33
N PHE A 153 12.78 8.45 -10.12
CA PHE A 153 11.46 8.99 -9.79
C PHE A 153 11.39 10.51 -10.05
N ASN A 154 10.39 10.94 -10.82
CA ASN A 154 10.15 12.36 -11.09
C ASN A 154 9.12 12.91 -10.10
N VAL A 155 9.57 13.80 -9.20
CA VAL A 155 8.70 14.42 -8.19
C VAL A 155 7.61 15.30 -8.78
N LEU A 156 7.73 15.73 -10.04
CA LEU A 156 6.67 16.48 -10.72
C LEU A 156 5.37 15.67 -10.82
N HIS A 157 5.41 14.34 -10.74
CA HIS A 157 4.18 13.56 -10.65
C HIS A 157 3.38 13.84 -9.37
N LEU A 158 4.03 14.22 -8.27
CA LEU A 158 3.38 14.44 -6.97
C LEU A 158 2.56 15.73 -6.93
N VAL A 159 2.77 16.67 -7.86
CA VAL A 159 2.01 17.94 -7.90
C VAL A 159 0.51 17.73 -8.13
N TYR A 160 0.12 16.56 -8.65
CA TYR A 160 -1.27 16.18 -8.88
C TYR A 160 -1.94 15.52 -7.65
N MET A 161 -1.21 15.35 -6.54
CA MET A 161 -1.68 14.69 -5.32
C MET A 161 -2.08 15.71 -4.25
N GLU A 162 -3.28 16.29 -4.39
CA GLU A 162 -3.77 17.38 -3.53
C GLU A 162 -3.82 17.04 -2.02
N ASN A 163 -3.97 15.76 -1.67
CA ASN A 163 -4.04 15.28 -0.28
C ASN A 163 -2.71 14.72 0.23
N LEU A 164 -1.63 14.81 -0.54
CA LEU A 164 -0.31 14.33 -0.12
C LEU A 164 0.22 15.19 1.03
N GLN A 165 0.50 14.53 2.16
CA GLN A 165 0.99 15.15 3.39
C GLN A 165 2.41 14.72 3.71
N GLU A 166 2.81 13.54 3.26
CA GLU A 166 4.09 12.93 3.60
C GLU A 166 4.73 12.28 2.36
N LEU A 167 6.01 12.55 2.17
CA LEU A 167 6.85 11.94 1.13
C LEU A 167 8.04 11.30 1.83
N ASP A 168 8.08 9.98 1.84
CA ASP A 168 9.17 9.18 2.40
C ASP A 168 10.14 8.79 1.27
N LEU A 169 11.37 9.30 1.33
CA LEU A 169 12.40 9.05 0.34
C LEU A 169 13.45 8.15 0.97
N LEU A 170 13.34 6.85 0.68
CA LEU A 170 14.17 5.84 1.31
C LEU A 170 15.28 5.40 0.36
N PHE A 171 16.51 5.48 0.85
CA PHE A 171 17.70 5.08 0.12
C PHE A 171 17.92 5.86 -1.20
N ILE A 172 17.22 6.96 -1.48
CA ILE A 172 17.38 7.71 -2.73
C ILE A 172 18.66 8.55 -2.73
N ASN A 173 19.39 8.53 -3.85
CA ASN A 173 20.39 9.55 -4.15
C ASN A 173 19.69 10.84 -4.60
N LEU A 174 19.66 11.87 -3.73
CA LEU A 174 18.99 13.13 -4.02
C LEU A 174 19.54 13.84 -5.27
N GLU A 175 20.79 13.59 -5.66
CA GLU A 175 21.40 14.17 -6.87
C GLU A 175 20.73 13.68 -8.17
N GLU A 176 20.09 12.51 -8.14
CA GLU A 176 19.41 11.92 -9.30
C GLU A 176 17.93 12.30 -9.38
N MET A 177 17.40 12.97 -8.35
CA MET A 177 16.01 13.42 -8.34
C MET A 177 15.82 14.58 -9.30
N LYS A 178 14.94 14.40 -10.28
CA LYS A 178 14.53 15.48 -11.18
C LYS A 178 13.53 16.37 -10.45
N ILE A 179 14.01 17.48 -9.90
CA ILE A 179 13.20 18.50 -9.22
C ILE A 179 12.89 19.68 -10.15
N ASP A 180 13.46 19.72 -11.35
CA ASP A 180 13.41 20.90 -12.21
C ASP A 180 12.03 21.10 -12.87
N SER A 181 11.35 22.18 -12.49
CA SER A 181 10.04 22.60 -13.01
C SER A 181 10.13 23.56 -14.20
N THR A 182 11.35 23.87 -14.68
CA THR A 182 11.55 25.01 -15.58
C THR A 182 11.31 24.74 -17.07
N GLU A 183 11.18 23.49 -17.52
CA GLU A 183 10.96 23.15 -18.95
C GLU A 183 9.51 22.73 -19.29
N GLU A 184 8.75 22.12 -18.38
CA GLU A 184 7.40 21.60 -18.71
C GLU A 184 6.28 22.64 -18.61
N VAL A 185 6.48 23.76 -17.89
CA VAL A 185 5.46 24.82 -17.80
C VAL A 185 5.35 25.65 -19.08
N LYS A 186 6.32 25.56 -20.00
CA LYS A 186 6.34 26.37 -21.24
C LYS A 186 5.77 25.70 -22.49
N LYS A 187 5.29 24.45 -22.41
CA LYS A 187 4.74 23.72 -23.58
C LYS A 187 3.23 23.46 -23.57
N LEU A 188 2.47 24.05 -22.64
CA LEU A 188 1.03 23.79 -22.52
C LEU A 188 0.14 25.04 -22.44
N PHE A 189 0.55 26.15 -23.07
CA PHE A 189 -0.37 27.19 -23.53
C PHE A 189 -0.47 27.18 -25.06
#